data_AF-A0A355G502-F1
#
_entry.id   AF-A0A355G502-F1
#
_cell.length_a   1.000
_cell.length_b   1.000
_cell.length_c   1.000
_cell.angle_alpha   90.00
_cell.angle_beta   90.00
_cell.angle_gamma   90.00
#
_symmetry.space_group_name_H-M   'P 1'
#
loop_
_entity.id
_entity.type
_entity.pdbx_description
1 polymer ?
#
loop_
_entity_poly.entity_id
_entity_poly.type
_entity_poly.pdbx_seq_one_letter_code
_entity_poly.pdbx_strand_id
1 'polypeptide(L)' 'MSGSPILQNGRLVGAVTHVFVNDPEQGYAIFAESMMKTAKQLAQTTNRNAA' A
#
# COMPACT_ATOMS: atom_id res chain seq x y z
N MET A 1 4.19 12.84 2.05
CA MET A 1 4.40 11.77 1.04
C MET A 1 3.67 10.46 1.36
N SER A 2 2.84 10.38 2.42
CA SER A 2 2.05 9.17 2.68
C SER A 2 1.11 8.91 1.49
N GLY A 3 1.06 7.66 1.03
CA GLY A 3 0.28 7.23 -0.15
C GLY A 3 0.99 7.39 -1.49
N SER A 4 2.20 7.97 -1.55
CA SER A 4 2.95 8.07 -2.80
C SER A 4 3.35 6.69 -3.34
N PRO A 5 3.14 6.39 -4.64
CA PRO A 5 3.48 5.09 -5.22
C PRO A 5 4.99 4.93 -5.39
N ILE A 6 5.49 3.72 -5.15
CA ILE A 6 6.86 3.33 -5.42
C ILE A 6 6.88 2.51 -6.70
N LEU A 7 7.63 2.99 -7.68
CA LEU A 7 7.78 2.35 -8.99
C LEU A 7 9.19 1.78 -9.14
N GLN A 8 9.28 0.53 -9.60
CA GLN A 8 10.51 -0.10 -10.04
C GLN A 8 10.28 -0.71 -11.43
N ASN A 9 11.15 -0.39 -12.39
CA ASN A 9 11.00 -0.83 -13.78
C ASN A 9 9.61 -0.50 -14.40
N GLY A 10 9.05 0.66 -14.03
CA GLY A 10 7.73 1.09 -14.48
C GLY A 10 6.55 0.31 -13.87
N ARG A 11 6.78 -0.51 -12.83
CA ARG A 11 5.75 -1.31 -12.15
C ARG A 11 5.59 -0.86 -10.70
N LEU A 12 4.36 -0.89 -10.21
CA LEU A 12 4.04 -0.62 -8.81
C LEU A 12 4.56 -1.75 -7.92
N VAL A 13 5.39 -1.39 -6.94
CA VAL A 13 5.93 -2.35 -5.95
C VAL A 13 5.45 -2.06 -4.53
N GLY A 14 4.92 -0.86 -4.27
CA GLY A 14 4.42 -0.48 -2.96
C GLY A 14 4.04 0.99 -2.87
N ALA A 15 3.80 1.47 -1.65
CA ALA A 15 3.53 2.87 -1.38
C ALA A 15 4.20 3.31 -0.07
N VAL A 16 4.62 4.58 -0.02
CA VAL A 16 5.17 5.21 1.19
C VAL A 16 4.06 5.30 2.24
N THR A 17 4.33 4.85 3.46
CA THR A 17 3.37 4.96 4.57
C THR A 17 3.72 6.16 5.45
N HIS A 18 4.98 6.26 5.87
CA HIS A 18 5.48 7.31 6.75
C HIS A 18 6.94 7.63 6.41
N VAL A 19 7.37 8.85 6.73
CA VAL A 19 8.78 9.27 6.64
C VAL A 19 9.23 9.78 8.00
N PHE A 20 10.53 9.76 8.28
CA PHE A 20 11.05 10.32 9.53
C PHE A 20 11.00 11.84 9.47
N VAL A 21 10.53 12.48 10.55
CA VAL A 21 10.36 13.95 10.61
C VAL A 21 11.70 14.67 10.48
N ASN A 22 12.75 14.12 11.10
CA ASN A 22 14.08 14.71 11.12
C ASN A 22 14.95 14.28 9.93
N ASP A 23 14.50 13.30 9.14
CA ASP A 23 15.20 12.79 7.96
C ASP A 23 14.17 12.27 6.93
N PRO A 24 13.60 13.17 6.10
CA PRO A 24 12.51 12.83 5.20
C PRO A 24 12.92 11.97 4.00
N GLU A 25 14.22 11.72 3.80
CA GLU A 25 14.74 10.77 2.79
C GLU A 25 14.56 9.31 3.24
N GLN A 26 14.40 9.09 4.54
CA GLN A 26 14.17 7.78 5.13
C GLN A 26 12.73 7.61 5.64
N GLY A 27 12.24 6.38 5.58
CA GLY A 27 10.89 6.08 5.99
C GLY A 27 10.49 4.63 5.79
N TYR A 28 9.19 4.40 5.86
CA TYR A 28 8.57 3.10 5.71
C TYR A 28 7.65 3.06 4.49
N ALA A 29 7.53 1.86 3.95
CA ALA A 29 6.64 1.56 2.84
C ALA A 29 5.89 0.24 3.11
N ILE A 30 4.80 0.05 2.38
CA ILE A 30 4.08 -1.22 2.33
C ILE A 30 4.21 -1.83 0.93
N PHE A 31 4.40 -3.15 0.86
CA PHE A 31 4.46 -3.88 -0.41
C PHE A 31 3.08 -3.93 -1.09
N ALA A 32 3.08 -3.84 -2.42
CA ALA A 32 1.88 -3.97 -3.24
C ALA A 32 1.15 -5.31 -3.03
N GLU A 33 1.89 -6.37 -2.70
CA GLU A 33 1.32 -7.70 -2.38
C GLU A 33 0.44 -7.66 -1.12
N SER A 34 0.92 -6.99 -0.06
CA SER A 34 0.15 -6.82 1.18
C SER A 34 -1.10 -6.00 0.93
N MET A 35 -0.98 -4.90 0.16
CA MET A 35 -2.12 -4.07 -0.25
C MET A 35 -3.17 -4.91 -1.02
N MET A 36 -2.71 -5.72 -1.98
CA MET A 36 -3.59 -6.59 -2.77
C MET A 36 -4.29 -7.66 -1.94
N LYS A 37 -3.60 -8.26 -0.95
CA LYS A 37 -4.19 -9.23 -0.04
C LYS A 37 -5.36 -8.60 0.73
N THR A 38 -5.15 -7.43 1.32
CA THR A 38 -6.20 -6.71 2.05
C THR A 38 -7.36 -6.31 1.13
N ALA A 39 -7.08 -5.78 -0.07
CA ALA A 39 -8.11 -5.41 -1.04
C ALA A 39 -9.00 -6.61 -1.42
N LYS A 40 -8.40 -7.78 -1.67
CA LYS A 40 -9.15 -9.02 -1.95
C LYS A 40 -10.01 -9.47 -0.78
N GLN A 41 -9.47 -9.41 0.45
CA GLN A 41 -10.22 -9.76 1.66
C GLN A 41 -11.44 -8.85 1.86
N LEU A 42 -11.27 -7.54 1.64
CA LEU A 42 -12.35 -6.57 1.71
C LEU A 42 -13.42 -6.87 0.67
N ALA A 43 -13.05 -7.06 -0.60
CA ALA A 43 -14.00 -7.37 -1.67
C ALA A 43 -14.81 -8.66 -1.38
N GLN A 44 -14.16 -9.70 -0.85
CA GLN A 44 -14.84 -10.94 -0.45
C GLN A 44 -15.82 -10.72 0.70
N THR A 45 -15.46 -9.89 1.68
CA THR A 45 -16.34 -9.56 2.81
C THR A 45 -17.54 -8.75 2.36
N THR A 46 -17.35 -7.77 1.47
CA THR A 46 -18.44 -6.98 0.89
C THR A 46 -19.44 -7.88 0.16
N ASN A 47 -18.96 -8.83 -0.65
CA ASN A 47 -19.84 -9.75 -1.38
C ASN A 47 -20.63 -10.69 -0.45
N ARG A 48 -20.07 -11.07 0.70
CA ARG A 48 -20.78 -11.89 1.70
C ARG A 48 -21.88 -11.13 2.43
N ASN A 49 -21.67 -9.83 2.69
CA ASN A 49 -22.61 -9.02 3.44
C ASN A 49 -23.73 -8.42 2.57
N ALA A 50 -23.58 -8.48 1.25
CA ALA A 50 -24.56 -7.99 0.28
C ALA A 50 -25.53 -9.08 -0.23
N ALA A 51 -25.37 -10.33 0.21
CA ALA A 51 -26.25 -11.46 -0.07
C ALA A 51 -27.08 -11.79 1.18
#